data_AF-A0A0F8YU57-F1
#
_entry.id   AF-A0A0F8YU57-F1
#
_cell.length_a   1.000
_cell.length_b   1.000
_cell.length_c   1.000
_cell.angle_alpha   90.00
_cell.angle_beta   90.00
_cell.angle_gamma   90.00
#
_symmetry.space_group_name_H-M   'P 1'
#
loop_
_entity.id
_entity.type
_entity.pdbx_description
1 polymer ?
#
loop_
_entity_poly.entity_id
_entity_poly.type
_entity_poly.pdbx_seq_one_letter_code
_entity_poly.pdbx_strand_id
1 'polypeptide(L)'
;MSAVDHPTHYNIGSIEVIDAIEDWCLGFHLGNVVKYIARAPHKGKLVEDLKKARWYLQRFVDRGGTARDDGFDGGFSIAPHRAALDWKLPAPLASIVHVCARRGDLGTALDNLTNFISGAEA
;
A
#
# COMPACT_ATOMS: atom_id res chain seq x y z
N MET A 1 -8.73 -18.43 21.15
CA MET A 1 -8.17 -17.43 20.21
C MET A 1 -8.38 -17.98 18.82
N SER A 2 -9.25 -17.34 18.03
CA SER A 2 -9.76 -17.91 16.79
C SER A 2 -8.77 -17.68 15.64
N ALA A 3 -8.75 -18.57 14.64
CA ALA A 3 -7.99 -18.42 13.41
C ALA A 3 -8.41 -17.20 12.55
N VAL A 4 -9.39 -16.41 13.03
CA VAL A 4 -9.95 -15.23 12.39
C VAL A 4 -9.34 -13.95 12.94
N ASP A 5 -8.99 -13.92 14.23
CA ASP A 5 -8.53 -12.68 14.90
C ASP A 5 -6.99 -12.52 14.84
N HIS A 6 -6.24 -13.62 14.76
CA HIS A 6 -4.78 -13.63 14.59
C HIS A 6 -4.34 -14.94 13.90
N PRO A 7 -4.57 -15.14 12.59
CA PRO A 7 -4.11 -16.33 11.90
C PRO A 7 -2.58 -16.42 11.99
N THR A 8 -2.07 -17.48 12.62
CA THR A 8 -0.64 -17.70 12.93
C THR A 8 0.26 -17.78 11.69
N HIS A 9 -0.27 -17.67 10.47
CA HIS A 9 0.50 -17.87 9.23
C HIS A 9 0.04 -17.02 8.02
N TYR A 10 -0.19 -15.72 8.19
CA TYR A 10 -0.33 -14.81 7.03
C TYR A 10 0.54 -13.54 7.09
N ASN A 11 1.63 -13.54 7.86
CA ASN A 11 2.47 -12.36 8.01
C ASN A 11 3.84 -12.63 7.40
N ILE A 12 4.15 -11.91 6.33
CA ILE A 12 5.52 -11.80 5.86
C ILE A 12 6.04 -10.53 6.48
N GLY A 13 6.68 -10.72 7.64
CA GLY A 13 7.10 -9.65 8.53
C GLY A 13 6.37 -9.66 9.87
N SER A 14 6.73 -8.70 10.72
CA SER A 14 6.18 -8.47 12.06
C SER A 14 5.04 -7.45 12.09
N ILE A 15 4.86 -6.68 11.01
CA ILE A 15 3.86 -5.62 10.90
C ILE A 15 2.72 -6.12 10.04
N GLU A 16 1.52 -6.21 10.61
CA GLU A 16 0.33 -6.54 9.82
C GLU A 16 -0.09 -5.35 8.95
N VAL A 17 -0.54 -5.65 7.74
CA VAL A 17 -0.98 -4.64 6.78
C VAL A 17 -2.19 -3.86 7.31
N ILE A 18 -3.08 -4.53 8.05
CA ILE A 18 -4.25 -3.87 8.64
C ILE A 18 -3.85 -2.91 9.75
N ASP A 19 -2.91 -3.30 10.63
CA ASP A 19 -2.38 -2.42 11.67
C ASP A 19 -1.78 -1.15 11.07
N ALA A 20 -1.02 -1.29 9.99
CA ALA A 20 -0.45 -0.14 9.28
C ALA A 20 -1.55 0.76 8.66
N ILE A 21 -2.58 0.18 8.05
CA ILE A 21 -3.69 0.94 7.46
C ILE A 21 -4.46 1.72 8.54
N GLU A 22 -4.73 1.09 9.69
CA GLU A 22 -5.44 1.71 10.80
C GLU A 22 -4.59 2.79 11.50
N ASP A 23 -3.30 2.52 11.77
CA ASP A 23 -2.38 3.49 12.37
C ASP A 23 -2.16 4.71 11.47
N TRP A 24 -2.18 4.53 10.15
CA TRP A 24 -2.05 5.62 9.19
C TRP A 24 -3.38 6.30 8.87
N CYS A 25 -4.48 5.86 9.50
CA CYS A 25 -5.85 6.31 9.27
C CYS A 25 -6.31 6.22 7.80
N LEU A 26 -5.74 5.32 7.00
CA LEU A 26 -6.03 5.24 5.57
C LEU A 26 -7.48 4.81 5.31
N GLY A 27 -8.17 5.59 4.50
CA GLY A 27 -9.50 5.26 4.02
C GLY A 27 -9.49 4.13 2.98
N PHE A 28 -10.68 3.87 2.42
CA PHE A 28 -10.91 2.66 1.61
C PHE A 28 -9.99 2.57 0.40
N HIS A 29 -9.70 3.67 -0.30
CA HIS A 29 -8.95 3.59 -1.54
C HIS A 29 -7.47 3.37 -1.28
N LEU A 30 -6.81 4.24 -0.51
CA LEU A 30 -5.38 4.14 -0.22
C LEU A 30 -5.07 2.93 0.66
N GLY A 31 -5.96 2.54 1.58
CA GLY A 31 -5.83 1.29 2.32
C GLY A 31 -5.80 0.07 1.39
N ASN A 32 -6.65 0.04 0.36
CA ASN A 32 -6.57 -1.01 -0.66
C ASN A 32 -5.27 -0.95 -1.49
N VAL A 33 -4.80 0.24 -1.86
CA VAL A 33 -3.52 0.42 -2.58
C VAL A 33 -2.36 -0.20 -1.77
N VAL A 34 -2.21 0.21 -0.51
CA VAL A 34 -1.17 -0.31 0.40
C VAL A 34 -1.30 -1.82 0.57
N LYS A 35 -2.53 -2.31 0.79
CA LYS A 35 -2.78 -3.75 0.95
C LYS A 35 -2.32 -4.58 -0.24
N TYR A 36 -2.63 -4.15 -1.45
CA TYR A 36 -2.23 -4.89 -2.65
C TYR A 36 -0.74 -4.78 -2.91
N ILE A 37 -0.11 -3.62 -2.67
CA ILE A 37 1.34 -3.46 -2.77
C ILE A 37 2.08 -4.37 -1.78
N ALA A 38 1.66 -4.38 -0.51
CA ALA A 38 2.26 -5.21 0.53
C ALA A 38 2.17 -6.71 0.23
N ARG A 39 1.09 -7.15 -0.44
CA ARG A 39 0.87 -8.56 -0.81
C ARG A 39 1.57 -9.00 -2.09
N ALA A 40 1.85 -8.08 -2.99
CA ALA A 40 2.28 -8.39 -4.35
C ALA A 40 3.55 -9.26 -4.43
N PRO A 41 4.58 -9.08 -3.57
CA PRO A 41 5.79 -9.92 -3.61
C PRO A 41 5.56 -11.38 -3.20
N HIS A 42 4.42 -11.70 -2.59
CA HIS A 42 4.30 -12.90 -1.76
C HIS A 42 3.28 -13.92 -2.25
N LYS A 43 2.28 -13.50 -3.03
CA LYS A 43 1.19 -14.39 -3.48
C LYS A 43 1.44 -15.03 -4.85
N GLY A 44 2.63 -14.90 -5.42
CA GLY A 44 2.91 -15.34 -6.80
C GLY A 44 2.07 -14.61 -7.86
N LYS A 45 1.45 -13.49 -7.48
CA LYS A 45 0.49 -12.71 -8.27
C LYS A 45 0.90 -11.24 -8.36
N LEU A 46 2.21 -11.00 -8.44
CA LEU A 46 2.82 -9.66 -8.40
C LEU A 46 2.08 -8.69 -9.33
N VAL A 47 2.02 -8.99 -10.63
CA VAL A 47 1.38 -8.11 -11.63
C VAL A 47 -0.12 -7.95 -11.37
N GLU A 48 -0.84 -9.02 -10.99
CA GLU A 48 -2.29 -8.96 -10.73
C GLU A 48 -2.62 -8.07 -9.52
N ASP A 49 -1.89 -8.22 -8.42
CA ASP A 49 -2.08 -7.40 -7.22
C ASP A 49 -1.66 -5.94 -7.47
N LEU A 50 -0.56 -5.69 -8.20
CA LEU A 50 -0.17 -4.32 -8.57
C LEU A 50 -1.19 -3.64 -9.51
N LYS A 51 -1.80 -4.37 -10.45
CA LYS A 51 -2.90 -3.86 -11.27
C LYS A 51 -4.12 -3.46 -10.44
N LYS A 52 -4.44 -4.22 -9.37
CA LYS A 52 -5.49 -3.84 -8.42
C LYS A 52 -5.11 -2.58 -7.64
N ALA A 53 -3.88 -2.50 -7.13
CA ALA A 53 -3.37 -1.28 -6.49
C ALA A 53 -3.53 -0.06 -7.40
N ARG A 54 -3.11 -0.18 -8.67
CA ARG A 54 -3.26 0.88 -9.67
C ARG A 54 -4.71 1.27 -9.88
N TRP A 55 -5.62 0.28 -9.98
CA TRP A 55 -7.05 0.54 -10.17
C TRP A 55 -7.65 1.37 -9.02
N TYR A 56 -7.33 1.04 -7.76
CA TYR A 56 -7.80 1.81 -6.61
C TYR A 56 -7.19 3.22 -6.58
N LEU A 57 -5.89 3.33 -6.87
CA LEU A 57 -5.19 4.62 -6.88
C LEU A 57 -5.73 5.55 -7.97
N GLN A 58 -5.86 5.06 -9.19
CA GLN A 58 -6.45 5.80 -10.31
C GLN A 58 -7.85 6.29 -9.97
N ARG A 59 -8.71 5.40 -9.46
CA ARG A 59 -10.10 5.74 -9.10
C ARG A 59 -10.18 6.83 -8.04
N PHE A 60 -9.25 6.83 -7.09
CA PHE A 60 -9.17 7.86 -6.07
C PHE A 60 -8.75 9.20 -6.65
N VAL A 61 -7.72 9.22 -7.50
CA VAL A 61 -7.24 10.42 -8.21
C VAL A 61 -8.33 10.99 -9.15
N ASP A 62 -9.02 10.14 -9.93
CA ASP A 62 -10.08 10.55 -10.85
C ASP A 62 -11.26 11.23 -10.15
N ARG A 63 -11.48 10.90 -8.89
CA ARG A 63 -12.53 11.50 -8.04
C ARG A 63 -12.08 12.82 -7.39
N GLY A 64 -10.89 13.30 -7.71
CA GLY A 64 -10.28 14.47 -7.09
C GLY A 64 -9.75 14.20 -5.68
N GLY A 65 -9.58 12.93 -5.30
CA GLY A 65 -9.07 12.55 -4.00
C GLY A 65 -7.60 12.93 -3.84
N THR A 66 -7.29 13.58 -2.72
CA THR A 66 -5.92 13.83 -2.28
C THR A 66 -5.59 12.89 -1.13
N ALA A 67 -4.31 12.62 -0.88
CA ALA A 67 -3.92 11.79 0.26
C ALA A 67 -4.32 12.39 1.63
N ARG A 68 -4.84 13.63 1.68
CA ARG A 68 -5.46 14.22 2.87
C ARG A 68 -6.90 13.75 3.08
N ASP A 69 -7.60 13.48 2.00
CA ASP A 69 -9.03 13.11 2.02
C ASP A 69 -9.25 11.66 2.48
N ASP A 70 -8.21 10.83 2.40
CA ASP A 70 -8.23 9.44 2.85
C ASP A 70 -7.58 9.25 4.24
N GLY A 71 -7.64 10.27 5.11
CA GLY A 71 -7.40 10.14 6.56
C GLY A 71 -5.93 10.16 7.01
N PHE A 72 -5.37 11.36 7.24
CA PHE A 72 -4.09 11.50 7.95
C PHE A 72 -4.25 12.50 9.09
N ASP A 73 -3.95 12.11 10.33
CA ASP A 73 -4.14 12.96 11.52
C ASP A 73 -2.86 13.65 12.03
N GLY A 74 -1.68 13.32 11.50
CA GLY A 74 -0.42 13.99 11.86
C GLY A 74 0.61 13.11 12.56
N GLY A 75 0.31 11.84 12.87
CA GLY A 75 1.29 10.89 13.43
C GLY A 75 1.07 9.46 12.96
N PHE A 76 2.13 8.65 12.97
CA PHE A 76 2.04 7.20 12.83
C PHE A 76 2.94 6.56 13.89
N SER A 77 2.44 5.54 14.57
CA SER A 77 3.25 4.70 15.47
C SER A 77 4.09 3.72 14.65
N ILE A 78 3.56 3.29 13.50
CA ILE A 78 4.21 2.40 12.55
C ILE A 78 4.83 3.27 11.45
N ALA A 79 6.15 3.43 11.44
CA ALA A 79 6.78 4.21 10.39
C ALA A 79 6.63 3.53 9.00
N PRO A 80 6.15 4.23 7.95
CA PRO A 80 5.96 3.63 6.62
C PRO A 80 7.21 2.98 6.04
N HIS A 81 8.40 3.52 6.34
CA HIS A 81 9.67 2.93 5.91
C HIS A 81 9.94 1.59 6.60
N ARG A 82 9.56 1.44 7.88
CA ARG A 82 9.70 0.18 8.61
C ARG A 82 8.75 -0.86 8.07
N ALA A 83 7.49 -0.49 7.84
CA ALA A 83 6.51 -1.37 7.21
C ALA A 83 6.99 -1.87 5.84
N ALA A 84 7.46 -0.96 4.97
CA ALA A 84 7.96 -1.33 3.65
C ALA A 84 9.19 -2.27 3.69
N LEU A 85 10.10 -2.08 4.66
CA LEU A 85 11.24 -2.97 4.88
C LEU A 85 10.80 -4.35 5.38
N ASP A 86 9.89 -4.38 6.36
CA ASP A 86 9.33 -5.59 6.96
C ASP A 86 8.60 -6.45 5.91
N TRP A 87 7.83 -5.81 5.03
CA TRP A 87 7.17 -6.46 3.89
C TRP A 87 8.09 -6.78 2.70
N LYS A 88 9.38 -6.44 2.79
CA LYS A 88 10.41 -6.66 1.76
C LYS A 88 10.07 -6.03 0.41
N LEU A 89 9.52 -4.82 0.42
CA LEU A 89 9.16 -4.11 -0.80
C LEU A 89 10.41 -3.59 -1.52
N PRO A 90 10.48 -3.70 -2.86
CA PRO A 90 11.49 -2.99 -3.64
C PRO A 90 11.25 -1.48 -3.56
N ALA A 91 12.33 -0.70 -3.75
CA ALA A 91 12.31 0.76 -3.55
C ALA A 91 11.16 1.50 -4.27
N PRO A 92 10.77 1.17 -5.52
CA PRO A 92 9.65 1.83 -6.19
C PRO A 92 8.31 1.62 -5.45
N LEU A 93 8.04 0.39 -5.01
CA LEU A 93 6.81 0.05 -4.29
C LEU A 93 6.80 0.64 -2.88
N ALA A 94 7.96 0.63 -2.21
CA ALA A 94 8.12 1.31 -0.92
C ALA A 94 7.81 2.81 -1.05
N SER A 95 8.31 3.49 -2.09
CA SER A 95 8.04 4.92 -2.32
C SER A 95 6.55 5.22 -2.43
N ILE A 96 5.78 4.39 -3.14
CA ILE A 96 4.33 4.54 -3.29
C ILE A 96 3.62 4.42 -1.92
N VAL A 97 4.01 3.45 -1.09
CA VAL A 97 3.47 3.31 0.28
C VAL A 97 3.73 4.58 1.11
N HIS A 98 4.93 5.16 1.01
CA HIS A 98 5.25 6.40 1.71
C HIS A 98 4.39 7.58 1.24
N VAL A 99 4.14 7.67 -0.07
CA VAL A 99 3.31 8.73 -0.65
C VAL A 99 1.87 8.61 -0.15
N CYS A 100 1.30 7.40 -0.16
CA CYS A 100 -0.03 7.13 0.39
C CYS A 100 -0.11 7.53 1.88
N ALA A 101 0.90 7.19 2.68
CA ALA A 101 0.90 7.45 4.11
C ALA A 101 1.22 8.91 4.52
N ARG A 102 1.93 9.69 3.69
CA ARG A 102 2.47 11.01 4.08
C ARG A 102 1.97 12.20 3.27
N ARG A 103 0.75 12.12 2.72
CA ARG A 103 0.15 13.22 1.93
C ARG A 103 0.99 13.61 0.70
N GLY A 104 1.64 12.64 0.05
CA GLY A 104 2.47 12.89 -1.13
C GLY A 104 1.66 13.08 -2.41
N ASP A 105 2.37 13.30 -3.52
CA ASP A 105 1.77 13.41 -4.85
C ASP A 105 1.30 12.06 -5.39
N LEU A 106 -0.02 11.85 -5.36
CA LEU A 106 -0.66 10.62 -5.83
C LEU A 106 -0.60 10.44 -7.35
N GLY A 107 -0.46 11.52 -8.13
CA GLY A 107 -0.26 11.44 -9.58
C GLY A 107 1.09 10.82 -9.90
N THR A 108 2.16 11.35 -9.28
CA THR A 108 3.50 10.77 -9.40
C THR A 108 3.54 9.31 -8.92
N ALA A 109 2.83 8.97 -7.83
CA ALA A 109 2.76 7.59 -7.35
C ALA A 109 2.07 6.65 -8.35
N LEU A 110 1.02 7.13 -9.01
CA LEU A 110 0.28 6.40 -10.04
C LEU A 110 1.14 6.15 -11.29
N ASP A 111 1.89 7.15 -11.73
CA ASP A 111 2.82 7.03 -12.86
C ASP A 111 3.93 6.03 -12.54
N ASN A 112 4.53 6.13 -11.35
CA ASN A 112 5.56 5.20 -10.88
C ASN A 112 5.04 3.75 -10.81
N LEU A 113 3.84 3.56 -10.30
CA LEU A 113 3.21 2.24 -10.24
C LEU A 113 2.94 1.68 -11.64
N THR A 114 2.48 2.54 -12.56
CA THR A 114 2.23 2.16 -13.95
C THR A 114 3.52 1.74 -14.66
N ASN A 115 4.59 2.52 -14.51
CA ASN A 115 5.90 2.20 -15.08
C ASN A 115 6.47 0.91 -14.51
N PHE A 116 6.32 0.67 -13.21
CA PHE A 116 6.77 -0.57 -12.58
C PHE A 116 6.03 -1.78 -13.12
N ILE A 117 4.70 -1.69 -13.29
CA ILE A 117 3.90 -2.78 -13.87
C ILE A 117 4.36 -3.08 -15.30
N SER A 118 4.50 -2.06 -16.14
CA SER A 118 4.95 -2.23 -17.53
C SER A 118 6.32 -2.91 -17.62
N GLY A 119 7.26 -2.57 -16.73
CA GLY A 119 8.58 -3.19 -16.68
C GLY A 119 8.58 -4.63 -16.13
N ALA A 120 7.60 -5.01 -15.32
CA ALA A 120 7.45 -6.36 -14.79
C ALA A 120 6.74 -7.32 -15.77
N GLU A 121 6.13 -6.80 -16.83
CA GLU A 121 5.47 -7.56 -17.89
C GLU A 121 6.36 -7.77 -19.13
N ALA A 122 7.50 -7.08 -19.22
CA ALA A 122 8.48 -7.16 -20.31
C ALA A 122 9.50 -8.30 -20.09
#